data_AF-A0ABD0L878-F1
#
_entry.id   AF-A0ABD0L878-F1
#
_cell.length_a   1.000
_cell.length_b   1.000
_cell.length_c   1.000
_cell.angle_alpha   90.00
_cell.angle_beta   90.00
_cell.angle_gamma   90.00
#
_symmetry.space_group_name_H-M   'P 1'
#
loop_
_entity.id
_entity.type
_entity.pdbx_description
1 polymer ?
#
loop_
_entity_poly.entity_id
_entity_poly.type
_entity_poly.pdbx_seq_one_letter_code
_entity_poly.pdbx_strand_id
1 'polypeptide(L)'
;MLDGQGRPMFTSKPGARTGCKWDNDVTWPYCFYSPSGQVQGKLIYASYGRPQDFRTLEKMGVDTANAVVFIRYGKISRGRKRREATKRGASAVVLYNDPADVSVNMTYHVFPATWWLPGDDVEHGNIRTTSDDALRVPLEDMHLPTTPCHPVGYDDARVLYSEPDV
;
A
#
# COMPACT_ATOMS: atom_id res chain seq x y z
N MET A 1 3.77 -9.44 -5.10
CA MET A 1 4.03 -10.34 -3.95
C MET A 1 3.78 -11.73 -4.43
N LEU A 2 4.71 -12.64 -4.18
CA LEU A 2 4.62 -14.02 -4.64
C LEU A 2 4.19 -14.90 -3.47
N ASP A 3 3.48 -15.98 -3.75
CA ASP A 3 3.19 -17.02 -2.76
C ASP A 3 4.49 -17.79 -2.42
N GLY A 4 4.42 -18.68 -1.44
CA GLY A 4 5.53 -19.53 -1.03
C GLY A 4 5.99 -20.51 -2.12
N GLN A 5 5.34 -20.49 -3.27
CA GLN A 5 5.64 -21.29 -4.47
C GLN A 5 6.04 -20.40 -5.66
N GLY A 6 6.28 -19.11 -5.45
CA GLY A 6 6.78 -18.16 -6.45
C GLY A 6 5.72 -17.64 -7.43
N ARG A 7 4.42 -17.88 -7.20
CA ARG A 7 3.33 -17.41 -8.07
C ARG A 7 2.84 -16.05 -7.60
N PRO A 8 2.47 -15.12 -8.50
CA PRO A 8 1.91 -13.83 -8.10
C PRO A 8 0.60 -14.01 -7.31
N MET A 9 0.59 -13.62 -6.03
CA MET A 9 -0.61 -13.65 -5.16
C MET A 9 -1.63 -12.58 -5.50
N PHE A 10 -1.20 -11.54 -6.20
CA PHE A 10 -2.09 -10.52 -6.70
C PHE A 10 -1.70 -10.12 -8.11
N THR A 11 -2.71 -9.89 -8.93
CA THR A 11 -2.57 -9.12 -10.15
C THR A 11 -3.31 -7.82 -9.90
N SER A 12 -2.59 -6.78 -9.47
CA SER A 12 -3.08 -5.40 -9.40
C SER A 12 -3.36 -4.87 -10.80
N LYS A 13 -4.12 -5.62 -11.60
CA LYS A 13 -4.45 -5.37 -12.99
C LYS A 13 -5.52 -4.29 -13.01
N PRO A 14 -5.32 -3.22 -13.80
CA PRO A 14 -6.44 -2.40 -14.24
C PRO A 14 -7.52 -3.33 -14.82
N GLY A 15 -8.71 -3.36 -14.20
CA GLY A 15 -9.87 -4.01 -14.78
C GLY A 15 -10.10 -5.50 -14.49
N ALA A 16 -9.96 -5.94 -13.24
CA ALA A 16 -10.37 -7.29 -12.85
C ALA A 16 -11.87 -7.56 -13.03
N ARG A 17 -12.71 -6.54 -13.22
CA ARG A 17 -14.15 -6.70 -13.50
C ARG A 17 -14.48 -6.91 -14.98
N THR A 18 -15.10 -8.06 -15.26
CA THR A 18 -15.79 -8.38 -16.51
C THR A 18 -16.79 -7.29 -16.90
N GLY A 19 -16.66 -6.76 -18.12
CA GLY A 19 -17.59 -5.78 -18.72
C GLY A 19 -17.09 -4.34 -18.74
N CYS A 20 -16.03 -4.01 -18.00
CA CYS A 20 -15.36 -2.72 -18.10
C CYS A 20 -14.35 -2.77 -19.25
N LYS A 21 -14.62 -2.03 -20.35
CA LYS A 21 -13.62 -1.78 -21.39
C LYS A 21 -12.64 -0.73 -20.86
N TRP A 22 -11.42 -1.14 -20.57
CA TRP A 22 -10.35 -0.21 -20.23
C TRP A 22 -9.54 0.05 -21.49
N ASP A 23 -9.30 1.32 -21.79
CA ASP A 23 -8.33 1.70 -22.81
C ASP A 23 -6.94 1.25 -22.36
N ASN A 24 -6.05 0.92 -23.31
CA ASN A 24 -4.66 0.54 -23.03
C ASN A 24 -3.84 1.69 -22.37
N ASP A 25 -4.45 2.86 -22.19
CA ASP A 25 -3.84 4.06 -21.62
C ASP A 25 -4.00 4.15 -20.09
N VAL A 26 -4.62 3.14 -19.45
CA VAL A 26 -4.74 3.10 -17.99
C VAL A 26 -3.46 2.56 -17.35
N THR A 27 -2.77 3.43 -16.61
CA THR A 27 -1.54 3.06 -15.89
C THR A 27 -1.83 2.09 -14.75
N TRP A 28 -0.94 1.12 -14.57
CA TRP A 28 -0.93 0.22 -13.42
C TRP A 28 -0.96 0.98 -12.09
N PRO A 29 -1.54 0.43 -11.02
CA PRO A 29 -1.44 1.01 -9.69
C PRO A 29 0.00 1.03 -9.18
N TYR A 30 0.47 2.19 -8.71
CA TYR A 30 1.79 2.35 -8.10
C TYR A 30 1.83 3.57 -7.17
N CYS A 31 2.82 3.59 -6.26
CA CYS A 31 3.14 4.78 -5.48
C CYS A 31 4.18 5.63 -6.21
N PHE A 32 3.89 6.91 -6.43
CA PHE A 32 4.80 7.80 -7.15
C PHE A 32 6.09 8.00 -6.34
N TYR A 33 7.24 7.99 -7.02
CA TYR A 33 8.57 8.06 -6.41
C TYR A 33 8.95 6.86 -5.52
N SER A 34 8.19 5.76 -5.57
CA SER A 34 8.66 4.51 -4.96
C SER A 34 9.92 4.02 -5.67
N PRO A 35 10.97 3.63 -4.94
CA PRO A 35 12.12 2.98 -5.55
C PRO A 35 11.70 1.62 -6.11
N SER A 36 12.38 1.22 -7.17
CA SER A 36 12.28 -0.15 -7.69
C SER A 36 13.04 -1.10 -6.79
N GLY A 37 12.52 -2.31 -6.61
CA GLY A 37 13.20 -3.33 -5.82
C GLY A 37 12.32 -4.55 -5.59
N GLN A 38 12.97 -5.67 -5.33
CA GLN A 38 12.33 -6.89 -4.85
C GLN A 38 12.73 -7.08 -3.39
N VAL A 39 11.74 -7.28 -2.53
CA VAL A 39 11.97 -7.58 -1.12
C VAL A 39 11.06 -8.73 -0.71
N GLN A 40 11.53 -9.49 0.27
CA GLN A 40 10.77 -10.55 0.91
C GLN A 40 10.93 -10.38 2.42
N GLY A 41 9.85 -10.61 3.14
CA GLY A 41 9.82 -10.46 4.58
C GLY A 41 8.43 -10.76 5.13
N LYS A 42 8.35 -10.96 6.44
CA LYS A 42 7.08 -11.24 7.12
C LYS A 42 6.09 -10.10 6.89
N LEU A 43 4.83 -10.43 6.63
CA LEU A 43 3.76 -9.44 6.56
C LEU A 43 3.32 -9.01 7.96
N ILE A 44 3.40 -7.72 8.27
CA ILE A 44 3.00 -7.18 9.57
C ILE A 44 1.98 -6.06 9.41
N TYR A 45 0.83 -6.24 10.02
CA TYR A 45 -0.21 -5.23 10.02
C TYR A 45 0.06 -4.10 11.02
N ALA A 46 0.08 -2.86 10.56
CA ALA A 46 0.33 -1.68 11.38
C ALA A 46 -0.81 -0.65 11.36
N SER A 47 -2.08 -1.10 11.25
CA SER A 47 -3.26 -0.24 11.33
C SER A 47 -3.17 0.95 10.37
N TYR A 48 -3.21 2.20 10.85
CA TYR A 48 -3.07 3.42 10.04
C TYR A 48 -1.61 3.90 9.90
N GLY A 49 -0.62 3.13 10.36
CA GLY A 49 0.80 3.47 10.24
C GLY A 49 1.18 4.73 11.02
N ARG A 50 0.41 5.13 12.02
CA ARG A 50 0.72 6.29 12.86
C ARG A 50 1.87 5.93 13.81
N PRO A 51 2.64 6.92 14.30
CA PRO A 51 3.64 6.67 15.34
C PRO A 51 3.07 5.93 16.56
N GLN A 52 1.81 6.18 16.93
CA GLN A 52 1.09 5.48 18.01
C GLN A 52 0.85 3.99 17.69
N ASP A 53 0.53 3.68 16.42
CA ASP A 53 0.22 2.31 16.00
C ASP A 53 1.49 1.45 16.10
N PHE A 54 2.63 1.97 15.64
CA PHE A 54 3.90 1.27 15.78
C PHE A 54 4.36 1.13 17.24
N ARG A 55 4.18 2.15 18.08
CA ARG A 55 4.46 2.00 19.53
C ARG A 55 3.59 0.93 20.19
N THR A 56 2.39 0.69 19.66
CA THR A 56 1.52 -0.37 20.15
C THR A 56 2.06 -1.74 19.73
N LEU A 57 2.52 -1.88 18.48
CA LEU A 57 3.20 -3.09 18.00
C LEU A 57 4.45 -3.41 18.83
N GLU A 58 5.30 -2.41 19.09
CA GLU A 58 6.50 -2.54 19.92
C GLU A 58 6.15 -3.05 21.33
N LYS A 59 5.08 -2.52 21.96
CA LYS A 59 4.59 -2.99 23.26
C LYS A 59 4.02 -4.42 23.23
N MET A 60 3.49 -4.84 22.09
CA MET A 60 3.01 -6.20 21.87
C MET A 60 4.14 -7.17 21.53
N GLY A 61 5.40 -6.71 21.48
CA GLY A 61 6.56 -7.52 21.13
C GLY A 61 6.66 -7.85 19.64
N VAL A 62 5.98 -7.09 18.78
CA VAL A 62 6.02 -7.28 17.33
C VAL A 62 7.13 -6.39 16.74
N ASP A 63 8.19 -7.02 16.22
CA ASP A 63 9.28 -6.34 15.53
C ASP A 63 8.96 -6.16 14.04
N THR A 64 9.08 -4.93 13.54
CA THR A 64 8.86 -4.56 12.14
C THR A 64 10.15 -4.51 11.31
N ALA A 65 11.30 -4.79 11.91
CA ALA A 65 12.57 -4.85 11.20
C ALA A 65 12.56 -5.98 10.15
N ASN A 66 13.04 -5.67 8.95
CA ASN A 66 13.08 -6.57 7.79
C ASN A 66 11.71 -7.13 7.36
N ALA A 67 10.61 -6.52 7.82
CA ALA A 67 9.26 -6.95 7.50
C ALA A 67 8.66 -6.13 6.35
N VAL A 68 7.64 -6.69 5.70
CA VAL A 68 6.74 -5.97 4.82
C VAL A 68 5.59 -5.45 5.68
N VAL A 69 5.52 -4.13 5.85
CA VAL A 69 4.52 -3.52 6.73
C VAL A 69 3.26 -3.19 5.93
N PHE A 70 2.14 -3.71 6.37
CA PHE A 70 0.84 -3.54 5.74
C PHE A 70 0.00 -2.49 6.48
N ILE A 71 -0.44 -1.45 5.75
CA ILE A 71 -1.00 -0.25 6.35
C ILE A 71 -2.26 0.20 5.59
N ARG A 72 -3.28 0.61 6.33
CA ARG A 72 -4.47 1.25 5.80
C ARG A 72 -4.23 2.68 5.39
N TYR A 73 -4.88 3.13 4.34
CA TYR A 73 -4.99 4.56 4.03
C TYR A 73 -5.75 5.34 5.10
N GLY A 74 -5.62 6.67 5.07
CA GLY A 74 -6.29 7.58 6.02
C GLY A 74 -5.46 8.01 7.25
N LYS A 75 -6.01 8.94 8.04
CA LYS A 75 -5.44 9.57 9.27
C LYS A 75 -4.15 10.38 9.11
N ILE A 76 -3.15 9.88 8.38
CA ILE A 76 -1.89 10.58 8.07
C ILE A 76 -1.52 10.37 6.59
N SER A 77 -0.62 11.19 6.05
CA SER A 77 -0.22 11.06 4.65
C SER A 77 0.55 9.76 4.36
N ARG A 78 0.40 9.26 3.13
CA ARG A 78 1.04 8.05 2.58
C ARG A 78 2.55 8.06 2.80
N GLY A 79 3.19 9.18 2.45
CA GLY A 79 4.62 9.37 2.64
C GLY A 79 5.07 9.33 4.10
N ARG A 80 4.25 9.85 5.02
CA ARG A 80 4.52 9.76 6.47
C ARG A 80 4.38 8.33 7.00
N LYS A 81 3.38 7.56 6.55
CA LYS A 81 3.23 6.13 6.90
C LYS A 81 4.49 5.36 6.55
N ARG A 82 4.93 5.49 5.28
CA ARG A 82 6.15 4.84 4.83
C ARG A 82 7.37 5.31 5.60
N ARG A 83 7.50 6.61 5.88
CA ARG A 83 8.61 7.13 6.69
C ARG A 83 8.66 6.52 8.09
N GLU A 84 7.53 6.36 8.74
CA GLU A 84 7.47 5.76 10.08
C GLU A 84 7.78 4.26 10.07
N ALA A 85 7.41 3.55 9.01
CA ALA A 85 7.81 2.16 8.78
C ALA A 85 9.32 2.03 8.52
N THR A 86 9.86 2.86 7.61
CA THR A 86 11.31 2.90 7.29
C THR A 86 12.16 3.14 8.53
N LYS A 87 11.76 4.07 9.40
CA LYS A 87 12.47 4.35 10.66
C LYS A 87 12.60 3.15 11.59
N ARG A 88 11.71 2.16 11.45
CA ARG A 88 11.66 0.94 12.26
C ARG A 88 12.19 -0.28 11.51
N GLY A 89 12.93 -0.06 10.41
CA GLY A 89 13.61 -1.11 9.66
C GLY A 89 12.70 -1.89 8.71
N ALA A 90 11.49 -1.41 8.40
CA ALA A 90 10.64 -2.08 7.41
C ALA A 90 11.30 -2.13 6.03
N SER A 91 11.26 -3.29 5.38
CA SER A 91 11.83 -3.51 4.05
C SER A 91 10.91 -3.04 2.92
N ALA A 92 9.60 -3.10 3.10
CA ALA A 92 8.62 -2.52 2.19
C ALA A 92 7.34 -2.11 2.93
N VAL A 93 6.53 -1.32 2.24
CA VAL A 93 5.23 -0.89 2.71
C VAL A 93 4.17 -1.24 1.67
N VAL A 94 3.10 -1.88 2.11
CA VAL A 94 1.93 -2.13 1.28
C VAL A 94 0.77 -1.31 1.82
N LEU A 95 0.05 -0.62 0.94
CA LEU A 95 -1.03 0.28 1.31
C LEU A 95 -2.35 -0.13 0.69
N TYR A 96 -3.44 -0.09 1.44
CA TYR A 96 -4.78 -0.43 0.94
C TYR A 96 -5.86 0.47 1.54
N ASN A 97 -7.00 0.59 0.84
CA ASN A 97 -8.17 1.27 1.36
C ASN A 97 -9.02 0.30 2.18
N ASP A 98 -9.26 0.59 3.46
CA ASP A 98 -10.11 -0.28 4.27
C ASP A 98 -11.58 -0.09 3.88
N PRO A 99 -12.34 -1.17 3.54
CA PRO A 99 -13.77 -1.07 3.27
C PRO A 99 -14.56 -0.31 4.34
N ALA A 100 -14.13 -0.37 5.61
CA ALA A 100 -14.77 0.39 6.68
C ALA A 100 -14.63 1.91 6.53
N ASP A 101 -13.61 2.38 5.81
CA ASP A 101 -13.37 3.80 5.52
C ASP A 101 -13.92 4.24 4.15
N VAL A 102 -14.06 3.32 3.17
CA VAL A 102 -14.37 3.66 1.76
C VAL A 102 -15.64 3.02 1.18
N SER A 103 -16.32 2.16 1.92
CA SER A 103 -17.58 1.53 1.49
C SER A 103 -18.55 1.42 2.67
N VAL A 104 -19.66 2.17 2.64
CA VAL A 104 -20.65 2.07 3.72
C VAL A 104 -21.35 0.71 3.62
N ASN A 105 -21.34 -0.01 4.75
CA ASN A 105 -22.06 -1.26 5.00
C ASN A 105 -21.48 -2.57 4.43
N MET A 106 -20.25 -2.61 3.91
CA MET A 106 -19.65 -3.81 3.28
C MET A 106 -20.56 -4.46 2.21
N THR A 107 -21.52 -3.70 1.67
CA THR A 107 -22.49 -4.20 0.71
C THR A 107 -21.81 -4.30 -0.65
N TYR A 108 -22.08 -5.38 -1.38
CA TYR A 108 -21.62 -5.60 -2.76
C TYR A 108 -22.15 -4.56 -3.79
N HIS A 109 -22.88 -3.54 -3.34
CA HIS A 109 -23.30 -2.39 -4.12
C HIS A 109 -22.20 -1.32 -4.12
N VAL A 110 -21.15 -1.57 -4.89
CA VAL A 110 -20.06 -0.62 -5.18
C VAL A 110 -20.26 0.01 -6.57
N PHE A 111 -19.40 0.94 -7.00
CA PHE A 111 -19.39 1.44 -8.37
C PHE A 111 -19.48 0.30 -9.39
N PRO A 112 -20.26 0.39 -10.48
CA PRO A 112 -20.99 1.56 -10.98
C PRO A 112 -22.39 1.74 -10.36
N ALA A 113 -22.85 0.81 -9.52
CA ALA A 113 -24.19 0.89 -8.94
C ALA A 113 -24.31 1.98 -7.86
N THR A 114 -23.20 2.26 -7.17
CA THR A 114 -23.10 3.33 -6.18
C THR A 114 -21.81 4.14 -6.40
N TRP A 115 -21.55 5.07 -5.50
CA TRP A 115 -20.35 5.91 -5.45
C TRP A 115 -19.26 5.33 -4.53
N TRP A 116 -19.48 4.13 -3.97
CA TRP A 116 -18.53 3.44 -3.10
C TRP A 116 -17.43 2.76 -3.89
N LEU A 117 -16.24 2.69 -3.28
CA LEU A 117 -15.04 2.13 -3.90
C LEU A 117 -15.21 0.61 -4.14
N PRO A 118 -14.93 0.10 -5.36
CA PRO A 118 -14.82 -1.33 -5.63
C PRO A 118 -13.57 -1.98 -4.99
N GLY A 119 -13.59 -3.31 -4.83
CA GLY A 119 -12.52 -4.04 -4.12
C GLY A 119 -11.26 -4.27 -4.90
N ASP A 120 -11.37 -4.21 -6.22
CA ASP A 120 -10.27 -4.20 -7.16
C ASP A 120 -9.68 -2.80 -7.39
N ASP A 121 -10.28 -1.75 -6.82
CA ASP A 121 -9.83 -0.38 -7.06
C ASP A 121 -8.69 0.02 -6.12
N VAL A 122 -7.76 0.81 -6.65
CA VAL A 122 -6.48 1.10 -6.00
C VAL A 122 -6.17 2.59 -6.09
N GLU A 123 -5.99 3.24 -4.95
CA GLU A 123 -5.65 4.66 -4.90
C GLU A 123 -4.15 4.88 -5.16
N HIS A 124 -3.81 5.44 -6.32
CA HIS A 124 -2.48 5.99 -6.63
C HIS A 124 -2.09 7.12 -5.68
N GLY A 125 -0.81 7.49 -5.66
CA GLY A 125 -0.43 8.74 -4.99
C GLY A 125 1.05 8.90 -4.71
N ASN A 126 1.41 10.13 -4.36
CA ASN A 126 2.77 10.53 -4.02
C ASN A 126 3.14 10.11 -2.58
N ILE A 127 4.33 9.50 -2.42
CA ILE A 127 4.90 9.12 -1.12
C ILE A 127 6.11 9.97 -0.69
N ARG A 128 6.48 10.99 -1.45
CA ARG A 128 7.40 12.04 -0.99
C ARG A 128 6.78 12.78 0.19
N THR A 129 7.65 13.25 1.08
CA THR A 129 7.24 14.02 2.27
C THR A 129 7.59 15.49 2.15
N THR A 130 8.29 15.87 1.08
CA THR A 130 8.73 17.21 0.77
C THR A 130 8.01 17.71 -0.49
N SER A 131 7.93 19.03 -0.63
CA SER A 131 7.26 19.73 -1.74
C SER A 131 8.24 20.62 -2.53
N ASP A 132 9.50 20.22 -2.54
CA ASP A 132 10.66 20.93 -3.08
C ASP A 132 10.83 20.69 -4.58
N ASP A 133 9.89 21.20 -5.39
CA ASP A 133 9.87 20.95 -6.84
C ASP A 133 10.12 22.19 -7.71
N ALA A 134 10.30 23.38 -7.12
CA ALA A 134 10.47 24.62 -7.89
C ALA A 134 11.88 24.80 -8.50
N LEU A 135 12.89 24.14 -7.94
CA LEU A 135 14.28 24.21 -8.39
C LEU A 135 14.77 22.83 -8.81
N ARG A 136 15.52 22.76 -9.91
CA ARG A 136 16.22 21.52 -10.30
C ARG A 136 17.39 21.30 -9.35
N VAL A 137 17.26 20.33 -8.46
CA VAL A 137 18.33 19.87 -7.58
C VAL A 137 18.98 18.60 -8.15
N PRO A 138 20.27 18.34 -7.89
CA PRO A 138 20.88 17.05 -8.16
C PRO A 138 20.09 15.91 -7.52
N LEU A 139 20.06 14.73 -8.16
CA LEU A 139 19.28 13.58 -7.68
C LEU A 139 19.72 13.12 -6.28
N GLU A 140 20.99 13.25 -5.96
CA GLU A 140 21.59 12.91 -4.66
C GLU A 140 21.09 13.80 -3.52
N ASP A 141 20.78 15.06 -3.80
CA ASP A 141 20.23 16.02 -2.85
C ASP A 141 18.71 15.94 -2.76
N MET A 142 18.09 15.14 -3.64
CA MET A 142 16.66 14.94 -3.67
C MET A 142 16.27 13.95 -2.57
N HIS A 143 15.43 14.37 -1.63
CA HIS A 143 14.96 13.57 -0.50
C HIS A 143 13.93 12.50 -0.92
N LEU A 144 14.32 11.60 -1.81
CA LEU A 144 13.47 10.56 -2.37
C LEU A 144 13.24 9.41 -1.38
N PRO A 145 12.09 8.72 -1.47
CA PRO A 145 11.83 7.51 -0.71
C PRO A 145 12.82 6.38 -1.05
N THR A 146 13.35 5.72 -0.04
CA THR A 146 14.30 4.58 -0.18
C THR A 146 13.66 3.21 0.05
N THR A 147 12.49 3.17 0.70
CA THR A 147 11.74 1.93 0.96
C THR A 147 10.67 1.74 -0.13
N PRO A 148 10.63 0.58 -0.82
CA PRO A 148 9.59 0.24 -1.76
C PRO A 148 8.18 0.36 -1.15
N CYS A 149 7.25 0.90 -1.93
CA CYS A 149 5.86 1.09 -1.53
C CYS A 149 4.93 0.74 -2.68
N HIS A 150 3.92 -0.11 -2.43
CA HIS A 150 2.97 -0.52 -3.45
C HIS A 150 1.52 -0.46 -2.93
N PRO A 151 0.59 0.14 -3.67
CA PRO A 151 -0.81 0.16 -3.29
C PRO A 151 -1.53 -1.10 -3.81
N VAL A 152 -2.49 -1.61 -3.05
CA VAL A 152 -3.31 -2.77 -3.42
C VAL A 152 -4.79 -2.49 -3.15
N GLY A 153 -5.65 -3.21 -3.88
CA GLY A 153 -7.09 -3.20 -3.64
C GLY A 153 -7.43 -3.90 -2.34
N TYR A 154 -8.65 -3.68 -1.83
CA TYR A 154 -9.05 -4.30 -0.57
C TYR A 154 -9.44 -5.78 -0.71
N ASP A 155 -9.77 -6.24 -1.91
CA ASP A 155 -9.97 -7.67 -2.18
C ASP A 155 -8.62 -8.41 -2.09
N ASP A 156 -7.56 -7.86 -2.68
CA ASP A 156 -6.19 -8.38 -2.53
C ASP A 156 -5.72 -8.30 -1.07
N ALA A 157 -6.05 -7.19 -0.38
CA ALA A 157 -5.75 -7.03 1.04
C ALA A 157 -6.35 -8.16 1.89
N ARG A 158 -7.57 -8.57 1.58
CA ARG A 158 -8.27 -9.65 2.29
C ARG A 158 -7.54 -10.99 2.14
N VAL A 159 -7.02 -11.29 0.94
CA VAL A 159 -6.21 -12.49 0.69
C VAL A 159 -4.91 -12.44 1.50
N LEU A 160 -4.25 -11.29 1.53
CA LEU A 160 -3.02 -11.09 2.31
C LEU A 160 -3.24 -11.25 3.83
N TYR A 161 -4.42 -10.89 4.35
CA TYR A 161 -4.76 -11.13 5.75
C TYR A 161 -5.11 -12.58 6.06
N SER A 162 -5.74 -13.30 5.13
CA SER A 162 -6.16 -14.68 5.36
C SER A 162 -5.01 -15.68 5.33
N GLU A 163 -3.87 -15.31 4.74
CA GLU A 163 -2.69 -16.18 4.63
C GLU A 163 -1.46 -15.54 5.31
N PRO A 164 -1.41 -15.48 6.66
CA PRO A 164 -0.33 -14.81 7.39
C PRO A 164 1.03 -15.54 7.38
N ASP A 165 1.09 -16.79 6.90
CA ASP A 165 2.23 -17.71 7.04
C ASP A 165 2.95 -18.06 5.73
N VAL A 166 2.96 -17.12 4.77
CA VAL A 166 3.67 -17.27 3.49
C VAL A 166 4.96 -16.43 3.45
#